data_AF-A0A7X6U247-F1
#
_entry.id   AF-A0A7X6U247-F1
#
_cell.length_a   1.000
_cell.length_b   1.000
_cell.length_c   1.000
_cell.angle_alpha   90.00
_cell.angle_beta   90.00
_cell.angle_gamma   90.00
#
_symmetry.space_group_name_H-M   'P 1'
#
loop_
_entity.id
_entity.type
_entity.pdbx_description
1 polymer ?
#
loop_
_entity_poly.entity_id
_entity_poly.type
_entity_poly.pdbx_seq_one_letter_code
_entity_poly.pdbx_strand_id
1 'polypeptide(L)'
;MNNWDYENHSNRHLVTHACQILQKNLASNASAMQKIVTDTRVFHKDIFQNVVPTKQPAFAGNYRGSAYYYLQQYNVQIGEHYGTAAEHVEQDMVYFHDLFKESLAQFELKTAKLSNEEKLVIYSRLIGHFVVTFLTIHPYANGNGHISRLIAWALFCHKGFNITSWDLDKRPDQPFDTFIAMYQQGQKDAMASYFYQLLVHS
;
A
#
# COMPACT_ATOMS: atom_id res chain seq x y z
N MET A 1 20.47 15.14 7.61
CA MET A 1 19.52 15.14 6.48
C MET A 1 18.14 15.47 7.05
N ASN A 2 17.35 16.31 6.39
CA ASN A 2 16.00 16.61 6.86
C ASN A 2 15.10 15.41 6.56
N ASN A 3 14.56 14.79 7.60
CA ASN A 3 13.53 13.77 7.47
C ASN A 3 12.26 14.46 6.97
N TRP A 4 11.84 14.17 5.74
CA TRP A 4 10.60 14.72 5.22
C TRP A 4 9.41 14.11 5.96
N ASP A 5 8.61 15.00 6.55
CA ASP A 5 7.33 14.67 7.17
C ASP A 5 6.26 15.61 6.64
N TYR A 6 5.24 15.04 5.99
CA TYR A 6 4.13 15.80 5.43
C TYR A 6 3.03 16.06 6.45
N GLU A 7 3.02 15.36 7.60
CA GLU A 7 1.92 15.44 8.56
C GLU A 7 1.78 16.83 9.17
N ASN A 8 2.91 17.50 9.36
CA ASN A 8 3.02 18.85 9.91
C ASN A 8 3.09 19.95 8.83
N HIS A 9 2.91 19.60 7.56
CA HIS A 9 2.99 20.54 6.45
C HIS A 9 1.72 21.42 6.38
N SER A 10 1.86 22.73 6.15
CA SER A 10 0.72 23.66 6.05
C SER A 10 -0.32 23.24 5.00
N ASN A 11 0.15 22.57 3.95
CA ASN A 11 -0.67 22.03 2.86
C ASN A 11 -1.07 20.55 3.03
N ARG A 12 -1.04 19.96 4.24
CA ARG A 12 -1.45 18.55 4.49
C ARG A 12 -2.84 18.24 3.91
N HIS A 13 -3.76 19.20 3.94
CA HIS A 13 -5.10 19.03 3.36
C HIS A 13 -5.10 18.67 1.86
N LEU A 14 -4.04 19.01 1.11
CA LEU A 14 -3.89 18.60 -0.29
C LEU A 14 -3.68 17.09 -0.43
N VAL A 15 -3.05 16.43 0.55
CA VAL A 15 -2.90 14.97 0.60
C VAL A 15 -4.26 14.32 0.77
N THR A 16 -5.08 14.81 1.71
CA THR A 16 -6.46 14.34 1.92
C THR A 16 -7.28 14.47 0.64
N HIS A 17 -7.21 15.62 -0.02
CA HIS A 17 -7.92 15.86 -1.27
C HIS A 17 -7.48 14.93 -2.40
N ALA A 18 -6.16 14.74 -2.58
CA ALA A 18 -5.62 13.82 -3.56
C ALA A 18 -6.07 12.37 -3.31
N CYS A 19 -6.10 11.94 -2.05
CA CYS A 19 -6.59 10.62 -1.66
C CYS A 19 -8.07 10.42 -2.02
N GLN A 20 -8.92 11.39 -1.72
CA GLN A 20 -10.35 11.34 -2.06
C GLN A 20 -10.59 11.25 -3.57
N ILE A 21 -9.83 12.01 -4.37
CA ILE A 21 -9.90 11.94 -5.84
C ILE A 21 -9.50 10.54 -6.32
N LEU A 22 -8.39 9.99 -5.80
CA LEU A 22 -7.91 8.67 -6.19
C LEU A 22 -8.92 7.57 -5.85
N GLN A 23 -9.50 7.59 -4.65
CA GLN A 23 -10.54 6.62 -4.25
C GLN A 23 -11.75 6.67 -5.19
N LYS A 24 -12.25 7.88 -5.50
CA LYS A 24 -13.37 8.06 -6.42
C LYS A 24 -13.07 7.54 -7.83
N ASN A 25 -11.87 7.82 -8.33
CA ASN A 25 -11.43 7.39 -9.66
C ASN A 25 -11.28 5.86 -9.74
N LEU A 26 -10.76 5.23 -8.68
CA LEU A 26 -10.60 3.78 -8.59
C LEU A 26 -11.93 3.04 -8.62
N ALA A 27 -12.91 3.50 -7.84
CA ALA A 27 -14.25 2.91 -7.82
C ALA A 27 -14.92 2.92 -9.20
N SER A 28 -14.52 3.85 -10.08
CA SER A 28 -15.08 4.03 -11.42
C SER A 28 -14.28 3.34 -12.53
N ASN A 29 -13.14 2.69 -12.22
CA ASN A 29 -12.24 2.18 -13.25
C ASN A 29 -11.49 0.89 -12.85
N ALA A 30 -11.97 -0.26 -13.31
CA ALA A 30 -11.34 -1.56 -13.07
C ALA A 30 -9.89 -1.66 -13.60
N SER A 31 -9.52 -0.92 -14.64
CA SER A 31 -8.14 -0.92 -15.18
C SER A 31 -7.15 -0.15 -14.30
N ALA A 32 -7.64 0.68 -13.37
CA ALA A 32 -6.80 1.45 -12.47
C ALA A 32 -6.01 0.57 -11.50
N MET A 33 -6.53 -0.62 -11.15
CA MET A 33 -5.79 -1.61 -10.36
C MET A 33 -4.47 -2.00 -11.04
N GLN A 34 -4.51 -2.34 -12.34
CA GLN A 34 -3.32 -2.77 -13.08
C GLN A 34 -2.23 -1.71 -13.07
N LYS A 35 -2.60 -0.42 -13.10
CA LYS A 35 -1.64 0.68 -13.03
C LYS A 35 -0.98 0.77 -11.66
N ILE A 36 -1.77 0.71 -10.58
CA ILE A 36 -1.27 0.78 -9.19
C ILE A 36 -0.24 -0.31 -8.91
N VAL A 37 -0.54 -1.52 -9.36
CA VAL A 37 0.26 -2.71 -9.04
C VAL A 37 1.47 -2.87 -9.96
N THR A 38 1.52 -2.10 -11.05
CA THR A 38 2.68 -2.07 -11.95
C THR A 38 3.70 -1.03 -11.50
N ASP A 39 3.22 0.14 -11.06
CA ASP A 39 4.08 1.19 -10.56
C ASP A 39 3.37 2.07 -9.53
N THR A 40 3.71 1.88 -8.26
CA THR A 40 3.17 2.68 -7.17
C THR A 40 3.68 4.12 -7.15
N ARG A 41 4.79 4.43 -7.85
CA ARG A 41 5.47 5.74 -7.78
C ARG A 41 4.63 6.86 -8.33
N VAL A 42 3.87 6.60 -9.40
CA VAL A 42 2.97 7.59 -10.02
C VAL A 42 1.94 8.06 -9.00
N PHE A 43 1.30 7.13 -8.30
CA PHE A 43 0.28 7.44 -7.31
C PHE A 43 0.87 8.11 -6.07
N HIS A 44 2.05 7.66 -5.62
CA HIS A 44 2.76 8.35 -4.54
C HIS A 44 3.11 9.79 -4.93
N LYS A 45 3.53 10.03 -6.17
CA LYS A 45 3.79 11.38 -6.65
C LYS A 45 2.52 12.23 -6.62
N ASP A 46 1.41 11.70 -7.15
CA ASP A 46 0.13 12.40 -7.21
C ASP A 46 -0.36 12.84 -5.82
N ILE A 47 -0.17 11.98 -4.82
CA ILE A 47 -0.56 12.26 -3.43
C ILE A 47 0.35 13.33 -2.80
N PHE A 48 1.67 13.26 -3.00
CA PHE A 48 2.64 13.98 -2.16
C PHE A 48 3.40 15.13 -2.83
N GLN A 49 3.32 15.31 -4.16
CA GLN A 49 4.13 16.30 -4.88
C GLN A 49 3.99 17.75 -4.39
N ASN A 50 2.88 18.11 -3.74
CA ASN A 50 2.62 19.46 -3.23
C ASN A 50 2.98 19.65 -1.75
N VAL A 51 3.54 18.64 -1.10
CA VAL A 51 3.91 18.65 0.34
C VAL A 51 5.33 18.14 0.59
N VAL A 52 6.13 17.98 -0.46
CA VAL A 52 7.57 17.71 -0.36
C VAL A 52 8.36 19.02 -0.27
N PRO A 53 9.55 19.04 0.36
CA PRO A 53 10.41 20.20 0.37
C PRO A 53 10.78 20.62 -1.06
N THR A 54 10.68 21.91 -1.39
CA THR A 54 10.91 22.43 -2.75
C THR A 54 12.30 22.08 -3.29
N LYS A 55 13.32 21.97 -2.43
CA LYS A 55 14.69 21.59 -2.79
C LYS A 55 14.90 20.08 -2.93
N GLN A 56 13.91 19.27 -2.53
CA GLN A 56 13.99 17.80 -2.52
C GLN A 56 12.71 17.16 -3.11
N PRO A 57 12.34 17.52 -4.36
CA PRO A 57 11.08 17.07 -4.95
C PRO A 57 11.02 15.56 -5.18
N ALA A 58 12.17 14.86 -5.22
CA ALA A 58 12.21 13.43 -5.48
C ALA A 58 11.62 12.59 -4.34
N PHE A 59 11.40 13.17 -3.15
CA PHE A 59 10.64 12.49 -2.09
C PHE A 59 9.25 12.05 -2.55
N ALA A 60 8.63 12.75 -3.52
CA ALA A 60 7.37 12.36 -4.13
C ALA A 60 7.64 11.46 -5.34
N GLY A 61 7.27 10.18 -5.23
CA GLY A 61 7.26 9.25 -6.35
C GLY A 61 8.61 8.66 -6.71
N ASN A 62 9.56 8.63 -5.78
CA ASN A 62 10.77 7.82 -5.93
C ASN A 62 10.97 6.97 -4.70
N TYR A 63 11.47 5.77 -4.93
CA TYR A 63 11.90 4.92 -3.86
C TYR A 63 13.15 5.50 -3.20
N ARG A 64 13.30 5.24 -1.90
CA ARG A 64 14.60 5.33 -1.25
C ARG A 64 15.55 4.31 -1.88
N GLY A 65 16.85 4.60 -1.87
CA GLY A 65 17.85 3.86 -2.64
C GLY A 65 18.03 4.31 -4.09
N SER A 66 17.16 5.19 -4.59
CA SER A 66 17.29 5.76 -5.94
C SER A 66 18.53 6.67 -6.07
N ALA A 67 18.87 7.03 -7.31
CA ALA A 67 20.08 7.80 -7.62
C ALA A 67 20.13 9.22 -7.01
N TYR A 68 19.03 9.74 -6.44
CA TYR A 68 19.02 11.04 -5.78
C TYR A 68 19.84 11.00 -4.48
N TYR A 69 20.82 11.90 -4.33
CA TYR A 69 21.81 11.83 -3.24
C TYR A 69 21.20 11.76 -1.82
N TYR A 70 20.03 12.38 -1.60
CA TYR A 70 19.32 12.34 -0.30
C TYR A 70 18.42 11.12 -0.10
N LEU A 71 18.28 10.26 -1.12
CA LEU A 71 17.52 9.02 -1.07
C LEU A 71 18.41 7.78 -1.09
N GLN A 72 19.62 7.84 -1.66
CA GLN A 72 20.53 6.69 -1.86
C GLN A 72 20.72 5.83 -0.61
N GLN A 73 20.89 6.45 0.56
CA GLN A 73 21.12 5.76 1.84
C GLN A 73 20.01 6.02 2.86
N TYR A 74 18.83 6.42 2.39
CA TYR A 74 17.71 6.78 3.27
C TYR A 74 17.04 5.51 3.79
N ASN A 75 17.42 5.07 4.99
CA ASN A 75 16.79 3.95 5.69
C ASN A 75 15.69 4.46 6.61
N VAL A 76 14.55 3.77 6.60
CA VAL A 76 13.38 4.12 7.43
C VAL A 76 13.21 3.08 8.52
N GLN A 77 13.02 3.58 9.74
CA GLN A 77 12.67 2.78 10.91
C GLN A 77 11.15 2.84 11.14
N ILE A 78 10.56 1.69 11.46
CA ILE A 78 9.13 1.44 11.67
C ILE A 78 9.00 0.79 13.05
N GLY A 79 8.70 1.58 14.08
CA GLY A 79 8.80 1.11 15.46
C GLY A 79 10.22 0.64 15.78
N GLU A 80 10.36 -0.62 16.17
CA GLU A 80 11.66 -1.24 16.49
C GLU A 80 12.35 -1.92 15.29
N HIS A 81 11.73 -1.90 14.11
CA HIS A 81 12.22 -2.59 12.92
C HIS A 81 12.64 -1.62 11.82
N TYR A 82 13.56 -2.03 10.97
CA TYR A 82 13.85 -1.32 9.73
C TYR A 82 13.08 -1.96 8.59
N GLY A 83 12.64 -1.15 7.62
CA GLY A 83 12.25 -1.68 6.32
C GLY A 83 13.47 -2.25 5.57
N THR A 84 13.27 -2.76 4.35
CA THR A 84 14.34 -3.21 3.45
C THR A 84 15.51 -2.21 3.40
N ALA A 85 16.77 -2.61 3.33
CA ALA A 85 17.87 -1.64 3.20
C ALA A 85 17.69 -0.80 1.91
N ALA A 86 17.96 0.50 1.95
CA ALA A 86 17.67 1.42 0.84
C ALA A 86 18.14 0.90 -0.54
N GLU A 87 19.36 0.36 -0.62
CA GLU A 87 19.96 -0.20 -1.83
C GLU A 87 19.20 -1.39 -2.46
N HIS A 88 18.39 -2.10 -1.66
CA HIS A 88 17.62 -3.26 -2.12
C HIS A 88 16.16 -2.93 -2.47
N VAL A 89 15.69 -1.70 -2.18
CA VAL A 89 14.26 -1.35 -2.31
C VAL A 89 13.74 -1.48 -3.74
N GLU A 90 14.48 -1.01 -4.74
CA GLU A 90 14.04 -1.11 -6.15
C GLU A 90 13.87 -2.58 -6.55
N GLN A 91 14.83 -3.43 -6.17
CA GLN A 91 14.79 -4.87 -6.47
C GLN A 91 13.61 -5.55 -5.77
N ASP A 92 13.40 -5.27 -4.48
CA ASP A 92 12.27 -5.83 -3.72
C ASP A 92 10.93 -5.36 -4.28
N MET A 93 10.83 -4.12 -4.76
CA MET A 93 9.61 -3.61 -5.40
C MET A 93 9.34 -4.24 -6.76
N VAL A 94 10.38 -4.53 -7.56
CA VAL A 94 10.24 -5.31 -8.79
C VAL A 94 9.67 -6.69 -8.46
N TYR A 95 10.28 -7.39 -7.49
CA TYR A 95 9.79 -8.70 -7.05
C TYR A 95 8.36 -8.63 -6.51
N PHE A 96 8.03 -7.61 -5.74
CA PHE A 96 6.67 -7.38 -5.23
C PHE A 96 5.64 -7.26 -6.36
N HIS A 97 5.93 -6.47 -7.40
CA HIS A 97 5.00 -6.31 -8.53
C HIS A 97 4.84 -7.60 -9.34
N ASP A 98 5.90 -8.37 -9.53
CA ASP A 98 5.84 -9.65 -10.23
C ASP A 98 5.04 -10.69 -9.43
N LEU A 99 5.32 -10.80 -8.13
CA LEU A 99 4.56 -11.63 -7.20
C LEU A 99 3.07 -11.26 -7.18
N PHE A 100 2.76 -9.96 -7.27
CA PHE A 100 1.39 -9.48 -7.32
C PHE A 100 0.63 -10.00 -8.54
N LYS A 101 1.22 -9.84 -9.73
CA LYS A 101 0.63 -10.30 -10.99
C LYS A 101 0.44 -11.81 -10.99
N GLU A 102 1.45 -12.56 -10.59
CA GLU A 102 1.39 -14.02 -10.54
C GLU A 102 0.31 -14.49 -9.56
N SER A 103 0.25 -13.92 -8.35
CA SER A 103 -0.71 -14.36 -7.34
C SER A 103 -2.16 -14.10 -7.74
N LEU A 104 -2.47 -13.01 -8.44
CA LEU A 104 -3.81 -12.78 -8.96
C LEU A 104 -4.19 -13.79 -10.05
N ALA A 105 -3.27 -14.08 -10.98
CA ALA A 105 -3.51 -15.10 -12.01
C ALA A 105 -3.74 -16.49 -11.36
N GLN A 106 -2.94 -16.83 -10.35
CA GLN A 106 -3.08 -18.07 -9.61
C GLN A 106 -4.35 -18.11 -8.75
N PHE A 107 -4.81 -16.98 -8.23
CA PHE A 107 -6.05 -16.90 -7.45
C PHE A 107 -7.25 -17.35 -8.28
N GLU A 108 -7.41 -16.85 -9.52
CA GLU A 108 -8.53 -17.26 -10.38
C GLU A 108 -8.51 -18.76 -10.67
N LEU A 109 -7.33 -19.29 -11.01
CA LEU A 109 -7.16 -20.70 -11.38
C LEU A 109 -7.43 -21.63 -10.19
N LYS A 110 -6.85 -21.32 -9.02
CA LYS A 110 -6.91 -22.18 -7.84
C LYS A 110 -8.26 -22.13 -7.14
N THR A 111 -8.98 -21.02 -7.28
CA THR A 111 -10.27 -20.85 -6.59
C THR A 111 -11.48 -21.13 -7.48
N ALA A 112 -11.30 -21.46 -8.76
CA ALA A 112 -12.39 -21.65 -9.73
C ALA A 112 -13.54 -22.54 -9.23
N LYS A 113 -13.21 -23.63 -8.51
CA LYS A 113 -14.17 -24.63 -8.00
C LYS A 113 -14.66 -24.38 -6.57
N LEU A 114 -14.13 -23.35 -5.91
CA LEU A 114 -14.49 -23.03 -4.52
C LEU A 114 -15.80 -22.24 -4.46
N SER A 115 -16.48 -22.34 -3.32
CA SER A 115 -17.62 -21.50 -2.98
C SER A 115 -17.19 -20.02 -2.89
N ASN A 116 -18.18 -19.12 -2.92
CA ASN A 116 -17.92 -17.69 -2.78
C ASN A 116 -17.32 -17.34 -1.41
N GLU A 117 -17.74 -18.04 -0.35
CA GLU A 117 -17.20 -17.84 1.00
C GLU A 117 -15.73 -18.24 1.09
N GLU A 118 -15.37 -19.43 0.58
CA GLU A 118 -13.98 -19.88 0.55
C GLU A 118 -13.10 -18.96 -0.30
N LYS A 119 -13.61 -18.49 -1.46
CA LYS A 119 -12.94 -17.47 -2.29
C LYS A 119 -12.67 -16.21 -1.48
N LEU A 120 -13.63 -15.76 -0.69
CA LEU A 120 -13.50 -14.54 0.10
C LEU A 120 -12.43 -14.67 1.20
N VAL A 121 -12.37 -15.83 1.87
CA VAL A 121 -11.32 -16.12 2.86
C VAL A 121 -9.93 -16.14 2.23
N ILE A 122 -9.78 -16.73 1.04
CA ILE A 122 -8.49 -16.73 0.34
C ILE A 122 -8.14 -15.32 -0.14
N TYR A 123 -9.13 -14.56 -0.62
CA TYR A 123 -8.91 -13.21 -1.11
C TYR A 123 -8.52 -12.26 0.02
N SER A 124 -9.13 -12.37 1.21
CA SER A 124 -8.75 -11.55 2.36
C SER A 124 -7.31 -11.82 2.81
N ARG A 125 -6.86 -13.08 2.76
CA ARG A 125 -5.45 -13.45 2.99
C ARG A 125 -4.53 -12.83 1.96
N LEU A 126 -4.94 -12.79 0.69
CA LEU A 126 -4.18 -12.19 -0.39
C LEU A 126 -4.00 -10.68 -0.20
N ILE A 127 -5.07 -9.97 0.19
CA ILE A 127 -5.02 -8.54 0.50
C ILE A 127 -4.06 -8.28 1.67
N GLY A 128 -4.23 -9.03 2.77
CA GLY A 128 -3.34 -8.93 3.93
C GLY A 128 -1.87 -9.18 3.58
N HIS A 129 -1.60 -10.16 2.72
CA HIS A 129 -0.26 -10.43 2.22
C HIS A 129 0.35 -9.22 1.51
N PHE A 130 -0.32 -8.64 0.53
CA PHE A 130 0.26 -7.53 -0.23
C PHE A 130 0.41 -6.25 0.59
N VAL A 131 -0.57 -5.94 1.44
CA VAL A 131 -0.49 -4.78 2.34
C VAL A 131 0.71 -4.90 3.27
N VAL A 132 0.88 -6.06 3.92
CA VAL A 132 1.99 -6.25 4.87
C VAL A 132 3.33 -6.38 4.16
N THR A 133 3.43 -7.11 3.05
CA THR A 133 4.69 -7.21 2.28
C THR A 133 5.16 -5.83 1.82
N PHE A 134 4.24 -5.00 1.28
CA PHE A 134 4.59 -3.64 0.89
C PHE A 134 5.07 -2.80 2.09
N LEU A 135 4.40 -2.89 3.23
CA LEU A 135 4.78 -2.15 4.45
C LEU A 135 6.10 -2.64 5.05
N THR A 136 6.46 -3.90 4.86
CA THR A 136 7.77 -4.45 5.23
C THR A 136 8.89 -3.94 4.34
N ILE A 137 8.67 -3.86 3.01
CA ILE A 137 9.63 -3.24 2.10
C ILE A 137 9.78 -1.76 2.42
N HIS A 138 8.66 -1.09 2.69
CA HIS A 138 8.58 0.32 3.07
C HIS A 138 9.31 1.26 2.10
N PRO A 139 8.96 1.25 0.80
CA PRO A 139 9.85 1.75 -0.25
C PRO A 139 10.03 3.27 -0.30
N TYR A 140 9.17 4.05 0.35
CA TYR A 140 9.22 5.51 0.32
C TYR A 140 9.80 6.09 1.63
N ALA A 141 10.29 7.31 1.58
CA ALA A 141 10.77 8.03 2.76
C ALA A 141 9.62 8.35 3.76
N ASN A 142 8.41 8.56 3.24
CA ASN A 142 7.17 8.74 4.00
C ASN A 142 5.99 8.32 3.08
N GLY A 143 4.75 8.25 3.58
CA GLY A 143 3.56 7.96 2.76
C GLY A 143 3.30 6.48 2.46
N ASN A 144 4.11 5.56 3.02
CA ASN A 144 3.95 4.12 2.79
C ASN A 144 2.58 3.58 3.25
N GLY A 145 2.03 4.13 4.33
CA GLY A 145 0.69 3.78 4.79
C GLY A 145 -0.40 4.10 3.76
N HIS A 146 -0.30 5.24 3.07
CA HIS A 146 -1.24 5.63 2.03
C HIS A 146 -1.18 4.67 0.86
N ILE A 147 0.04 4.33 0.40
CA ILE A 147 0.20 3.41 -0.73
C ILE A 147 -0.25 1.99 -0.39
N SER A 148 0.02 1.49 0.83
CA SER A 148 -0.48 0.16 1.23
C SER A 148 -2.01 0.11 1.26
N ARG A 149 -2.67 1.18 1.73
CA ARG A 149 -4.13 1.32 1.67
C ARG A 149 -4.64 1.46 0.24
N LEU A 150 -3.90 2.13 -0.64
CA LEU A 150 -4.22 2.22 -2.06
C LEU A 150 -4.18 0.84 -2.74
N ILE A 151 -3.20 0.00 -2.38
CA ILE A 151 -3.09 -1.38 -2.85
C ILE A 151 -4.31 -2.20 -2.40
N ALA A 152 -4.74 -2.07 -1.14
CA ALA A 152 -5.97 -2.71 -0.67
C ALA A 152 -7.20 -2.25 -1.45
N TRP A 153 -7.35 -0.94 -1.65
CA TRP A 153 -8.41 -0.34 -2.46
C TRP A 153 -8.44 -0.89 -3.89
N ALA A 154 -7.27 -1.00 -4.52
CA ALA A 154 -7.15 -1.56 -5.86
C ALA A 154 -7.66 -3.01 -5.93
N LEU A 155 -7.38 -3.82 -4.91
CA LEU A 155 -7.88 -5.19 -4.79
C LEU A 155 -9.38 -5.24 -4.49
N PHE A 156 -9.92 -4.33 -3.68
CA PHE A 156 -11.36 -4.23 -3.44
C PHE A 156 -12.11 -3.93 -4.75
N CYS A 157 -11.70 -2.88 -5.46
CA CYS A 157 -12.33 -2.48 -6.72
C CYS A 157 -12.17 -3.54 -7.81
N HIS A 158 -11.05 -4.28 -7.84
CA HIS A 158 -10.83 -5.36 -8.81
C HIS A 158 -11.90 -6.46 -8.71
N LYS A 159 -12.43 -6.71 -7.52
CA LYS A 159 -13.52 -7.68 -7.29
C LYS A 159 -14.91 -7.06 -7.16
N GLY A 160 -15.01 -5.75 -7.41
CA GLY A 160 -16.28 -5.02 -7.35
C GLY A 160 -16.79 -4.73 -5.93
N PHE A 161 -15.93 -4.83 -4.90
CA PHE A 161 -16.31 -4.47 -3.53
C PHE A 161 -16.32 -2.95 -3.34
N ASN A 162 -17.34 -2.43 -2.66
CA ASN A 162 -17.50 -1.00 -2.38
C ASN A 162 -17.20 -0.67 -0.91
N ILE A 163 -15.91 -0.67 -0.54
CA ILE A 163 -15.51 -0.47 0.87
C ILE A 163 -15.53 1.01 1.23
N THR A 164 -16.62 1.50 1.82
CA THR A 164 -16.74 2.92 2.23
C THR A 164 -16.10 3.22 3.59
N SER A 165 -15.85 2.20 4.41
CA SER A 165 -15.27 2.33 5.76
C SER A 165 -13.74 2.45 5.77
N TRP A 166 -13.07 2.30 4.62
CA TRP A 166 -11.61 2.31 4.52
C TRP A 166 -11.10 3.62 3.91
N ASP A 167 -10.61 4.52 4.74
CA ASP A 167 -10.05 5.80 4.29
C ASP A 167 -8.61 5.64 3.77
N LEU A 168 -8.28 6.32 2.67
CA LEU A 168 -6.94 6.28 2.09
C LEU A 168 -5.95 7.21 2.82
N ASP A 169 -6.41 8.34 3.36
CA ASP A 169 -5.60 9.28 4.13
C ASP A 169 -5.59 8.94 5.63
N LYS A 170 -6.76 8.66 6.22
CA LYS A 170 -6.85 8.33 7.66
C LYS A 170 -6.30 6.93 7.93
N ARG A 171 -5.36 6.83 8.87
CA ARG A 171 -4.89 5.54 9.39
C ARG A 171 -6.08 4.77 9.99
N PRO A 172 -6.25 3.47 9.68
CA PRO A 172 -7.26 2.65 10.33
C PRO A 172 -7.04 2.64 11.84
N ASP A 173 -8.13 2.69 12.60
CA ASP A 173 -8.06 2.61 14.06
C ASP A 173 -7.48 1.23 14.49
N GLN A 174 -7.03 1.13 15.74
CA GLN A 174 -6.56 -0.15 16.29
C GLN A 174 -7.65 -1.23 16.15
N PRO A 175 -7.29 -2.51 15.94
CA PRO A 175 -5.96 -3.12 16.12
C PRO A 175 -5.11 -3.27 14.84
N PHE A 176 -5.31 -2.46 13.79
CA PHE A 176 -4.66 -2.67 12.49
C PHE A 176 -3.13 -2.80 12.54
N ASP A 177 -2.45 -1.93 13.30
CA ASP A 177 -0.99 -1.98 13.45
C ASP A 177 -0.52 -3.24 14.19
N THR A 178 -1.31 -3.68 15.18
CA THR A 178 -1.05 -4.91 15.92
C THR A 178 -1.11 -6.11 14.96
N PHE A 179 -2.08 -6.12 14.04
CA PHE A 179 -2.20 -7.19 13.04
C PHE A 179 -1.05 -7.18 12.03
N ILE A 180 -0.49 -6.02 11.68
CA ILE A 180 0.72 -5.93 10.86
C ILE A 180 1.89 -6.60 11.58
N ALA A 181 2.12 -6.24 12.85
CA ALA A 181 3.21 -6.80 13.66
C ALA A 181 3.07 -8.32 13.83
N MET A 182 1.86 -8.80 14.14
CA MET A 182 1.55 -10.24 14.22
C MET A 182 1.84 -10.95 12.89
N TYR A 183 1.44 -10.35 11.77
CA TYR A 183 1.68 -10.94 10.44
C TYR A 183 3.19 -11.08 10.15
N GLN A 184 3.99 -10.06 10.50
CA GLN A 184 5.45 -10.09 10.34
C GLN A 184 6.12 -11.18 11.22
N GLN A 185 5.47 -11.57 12.32
CA GLN A 185 5.88 -12.69 13.19
C GLN A 185 5.33 -14.05 12.74
N GLY A 186 4.66 -14.12 11.58
CA GLY A 186 4.08 -15.35 11.02
C GLY A 186 2.64 -15.64 11.45
N GLN A 187 2.05 -14.82 12.33
CA GLN A 187 0.66 -14.95 12.77
C GLN A 187 -0.29 -14.19 11.81
N LYS A 188 -0.64 -14.85 10.71
CA LYS A 188 -1.31 -14.19 9.56
C LYS A 188 -2.84 -14.06 9.68
N ASP A 189 -3.46 -14.88 10.53
CA ASP A 189 -4.93 -15.04 10.55
C ASP A 189 -5.67 -13.79 11.01
N ALA A 190 -5.09 -13.00 11.92
CA ALA A 190 -5.72 -11.78 12.41
C ALA A 190 -5.91 -10.74 11.29
N MET A 191 -4.87 -10.53 10.47
CA MET A 191 -4.93 -9.63 9.32
C MET A 191 -5.91 -10.14 8.25
N ALA A 192 -5.90 -11.45 7.98
CA ALA A 192 -6.85 -12.05 7.04
C ALA A 192 -8.30 -11.91 7.50
N SER A 193 -8.55 -12.11 8.79
CA SER A 193 -9.88 -11.95 9.40
C SER A 193 -10.34 -10.50 9.34
N TYR A 194 -9.44 -9.55 9.58
CA TYR A 194 -9.73 -8.13 9.47
C TYR A 194 -10.19 -7.73 8.06
N PHE A 195 -9.44 -8.13 7.03
CA PHE A 195 -9.87 -7.87 5.64
C PHE A 195 -11.14 -8.64 5.28
N TYR A 196 -11.33 -9.86 5.78
CA TYR A 196 -12.57 -10.59 5.56
C TYR A 196 -13.78 -9.83 6.11
N GLN A 197 -13.67 -9.28 7.32
CA GLN A 197 -14.73 -8.46 7.92
C GLN A 197 -15.04 -7.20 7.11
N LEU A 198 -14.06 -6.55 6.49
CA LEU A 198 -14.32 -5.43 5.58
C LEU A 198 -15.10 -5.88 4.35
N LEU A 199 -14.72 -7.02 3.77
CA LEU A 199 -15.34 -7.52 2.53
C LEU A 199 -16.78 -8.02 2.72
N VAL A 200 -17.11 -8.64 3.85
CA VAL A 200 -18.48 -9.11 4.10
C VAL A 200 -19.47 -7.98 4.44
N HIS A 201 -18.97 -6.79 4.80
CA HIS A 201 -19.78 -5.61 5.10
C HIS A 201 -19.69 -4.53 4.01
N SER A 202 -19.20 -4.88 2.82
CA SER A 202 -19.03 -3.97 1.67
C SER A 202 -20.32 -3.69 0.90
#